data_AF-A0A7C6A8A3-F1
#
_entry.id   AF-A0A7C6A8A3-F1
#
_cell.length_a   1.000
_cell.length_b   1.000
_cell.length_c   1.000
_cell.angle_alpha   90.00
_cell.angle_beta   90.00
_cell.angle_gamma   90.00
#
_symmetry.space_group_name_H-M   'P 1'
#
loop_
_entity.id
_entity.type
_entity.pdbx_description
1 polymer ?
#
loop_
_entity_poly.entity_id
_entity_poly.type
_entity_poly.pdbx_seq_one_letter_code
_entity_poly.pdbx_strand_id
1 'polypeptide(L)'
;MRKRIFFSIIFLFQISITKNRYDALTITSDWLLSFYKRVISPLQGQHICNFSPTCSQFSRQAINRYGFLTGLIMTADRLQRCNPSAWQYLGAYYFGLRDTRIFDPPENHYLLAAPKPDLSAMNGHKLRVEIEAEKSRSAIPCPWLFEPVNVQNFADYLFNSHDFERACAEYKRLYFLSTDKRIKKYAQLMMGESYLANKEFKNALLTFSNLDDSGFIDLKRYNQARIYLELGEYQTARQTLFLIKDTNLLRLTQILIGWSYFREKNFASGAMIFNSLTDDSLLNNLIYFTGQNLSKRSRLISTTLSTILPGLGQIYSGRLGDGLYSLLTIATTTTITLYYWQNDQSKVKFSIFAFLTGLFWLGNIYGANIAARDFNEYQQNNYLAKIEEILNRIDLKPNYQFLLTQ
;
A
#
# COMPACT_ATOMS: atom_id res chain seq x y z
N MET A 1 54.87 -24.60 -21.46
CA MET A 1 54.46 -25.55 -20.40
C MET A 1 53.24 -25.13 -19.54
N ARG A 2 52.48 -24.06 -19.83
CA ARG A 2 51.32 -23.63 -19.00
C ARG A 2 49.91 -23.91 -19.55
N LYS A 3 49.77 -24.41 -20.80
CA LYS A 3 48.43 -24.68 -21.41
C LYS A 3 47.95 -26.14 -21.34
N ARG A 4 48.81 -27.10 -20.97
CA ARG A 4 48.44 -28.54 -20.87
C ARG A 4 47.92 -28.98 -19.48
N ILE A 5 48.17 -28.18 -18.44
CA ILE A 5 47.70 -28.47 -17.07
C ILE A 5 46.21 -28.07 -16.92
N PHE A 6 45.77 -26.99 -17.59
CA PHE A 6 44.39 -26.51 -17.49
C PHE A 6 43.38 -27.46 -18.16
N PHE A 7 43.75 -28.06 -19.29
CA PHE A 7 42.89 -29.05 -19.97
C PHE A 7 42.85 -30.41 -19.26
N SER A 8 43.92 -30.80 -18.57
CA SER A 8 43.94 -32.05 -17.80
C SER A 8 43.10 -31.97 -16.52
N ILE A 9 43.00 -30.78 -15.91
CA ILE A 9 42.13 -30.55 -14.75
C ILE A 9 40.65 -30.54 -15.17
N ILE A 10 40.31 -29.98 -16.33
CA ILE A 10 38.93 -29.98 -16.87
C ILE A 10 38.51 -31.37 -17.34
N PHE A 11 39.43 -32.17 -17.92
CA PHE A 11 39.14 -33.53 -18.35
C PHE A 11 39.03 -34.52 -17.18
N LEU A 12 39.81 -34.34 -16.10
CA LEU A 12 39.62 -35.06 -14.84
C LEU A 12 38.37 -34.60 -14.08
N PHE A 13 37.88 -33.38 -14.32
CA PHE A 13 36.58 -32.92 -13.81
C PHE A 13 35.39 -33.57 -14.55
N GLN A 14 35.55 -33.90 -15.84
CA GLN A 14 34.51 -34.59 -16.62
C GLN A 14 34.46 -36.10 -16.38
N ILE A 15 35.57 -36.73 -15.96
CA ILE A 15 35.61 -38.19 -15.71
C ILE A 15 35.03 -38.58 -14.34
N SER A 16 34.83 -37.62 -13.42
CA SER A 16 34.12 -37.87 -12.16
C SER A 16 32.59 -37.73 -12.27
N ILE A 17 32.02 -37.88 -13.47
CA ILE A 17 30.56 -37.80 -13.73
C ILE A 17 29.86 -39.17 -13.58
N THR A 18 30.57 -40.22 -13.16
CA THR A 18 29.95 -41.54 -13.00
C THR A 18 29.95 -41.98 -11.54
N LYS A 19 28.74 -41.95 -10.94
CA LYS A 19 28.35 -42.51 -9.64
C LYS A 19 28.73 -41.72 -8.36
N ASN A 20 28.20 -40.50 -8.20
CA ASN A 20 27.59 -40.09 -6.91
C ASN A 20 26.80 -38.78 -7.04
N ARG A 21 25.60 -38.76 -6.45
CA ARG A 21 24.55 -37.75 -6.66
C ARG A 21 24.77 -36.43 -5.90
N TYR A 22 25.69 -35.57 -6.32
CA TYR A 22 25.67 -34.15 -5.91
C TYR A 22 26.22 -33.25 -7.01
N ASP A 23 25.33 -32.63 -7.80
CA ASP A 23 25.71 -31.61 -8.78
C ASP A 23 26.19 -30.35 -8.06
N ALA A 24 27.17 -29.63 -8.63
CA ALA A 24 27.71 -28.39 -8.06
C ALA A 24 26.61 -27.35 -7.76
N LEU A 25 25.56 -27.33 -8.58
CA LEU A 25 24.38 -26.47 -8.41
C LEU A 25 23.52 -26.86 -7.19
N THR A 26 23.42 -28.14 -6.87
CA THR A 26 22.72 -28.63 -5.68
C THR A 26 23.47 -28.17 -4.42
N ILE A 27 24.80 -28.30 -4.40
CA ILE A 27 25.64 -27.88 -3.26
C ILE A 27 25.56 -26.37 -3.03
N THR A 28 25.65 -25.55 -4.10
CA THR A 28 25.55 -24.09 -3.97
C THR A 28 24.16 -23.66 -3.50
N SER A 29 23.10 -24.31 -3.98
CA SER A 29 21.73 -24.04 -3.54
C SER A 29 21.50 -24.37 -2.05
N ASP A 30 22.07 -25.48 -1.57
CA ASP A 30 22.00 -25.89 -0.17
C ASP A 30 22.70 -24.89 0.76
N TRP A 31 23.82 -24.32 0.28
CA TRP A 31 24.57 -23.27 0.99
C TRP A 31 23.77 -21.96 1.05
N LEU A 32 23.19 -21.53 -0.07
CA LEU A 32 22.33 -20.33 -0.13
C LEU A 32 21.07 -20.46 0.74
N LEU A 33 20.40 -21.62 0.70
CA LEU A 33 19.23 -21.90 1.54
C LEU A 33 19.60 -21.92 3.02
N SER A 34 20.80 -22.43 3.36
CA SER A 34 21.31 -22.42 4.74
C SER A 34 21.63 -20.99 5.22
N PHE A 35 22.20 -20.15 4.36
CA PHE A 35 22.43 -18.72 4.66
C PHE A 35 21.11 -17.97 4.86
N TYR A 36 20.16 -18.12 3.94
CA TYR A 36 18.82 -17.52 4.05
C TYR A 36 18.12 -17.94 5.37
N LYS A 37 18.15 -19.23 5.72
CA LYS A 37 17.53 -19.73 6.96
C LYS A 37 18.20 -19.18 8.22
N ARG A 38 19.53 -18.99 8.22
CA ARG A 38 20.27 -18.53 9.42
C ARG A 38 20.23 -17.01 9.61
N VAL A 39 20.23 -16.25 8.52
CA VAL A 39 20.42 -14.79 8.58
C VAL A 39 19.12 -14.03 8.33
N ILE A 40 18.30 -14.48 7.37
CA ILE A 40 17.13 -13.72 6.89
C ILE A 40 15.84 -14.22 7.55
N SER A 41 15.66 -15.54 7.67
CA SER A 41 14.45 -16.13 8.26
C SER A 41 14.13 -15.69 9.71
N PRO A 42 15.11 -15.45 10.61
CA PRO A 42 14.80 -14.95 11.96
C PRO A 42 14.18 -13.55 11.96
N LEU A 43 14.48 -12.72 10.97
CA LEU A 43 13.97 -11.35 10.85
C LEU A 43 12.50 -11.31 10.39
N GLN A 44 12.03 -12.37 9.74
CA GLN A 44 10.66 -12.48 9.22
C GLN A 44 9.72 -13.25 10.16
N GLY A 45 10.23 -13.89 11.22
CA GLY A 45 9.44 -14.71 12.14
C GLY A 45 9.08 -16.09 11.56
N GLN A 46 9.18 -17.14 12.38
CA GLN A 46 9.05 -18.54 11.94
C GLN A 46 7.59 -18.98 11.64
N HIS A 47 6.62 -18.08 11.79
CA HIS A 47 5.17 -18.36 11.74
C HIS A 47 4.47 -17.91 10.44
N ILE A 48 5.17 -17.31 9.48
CA ILE A 48 4.56 -16.81 8.23
C ILE A 48 4.16 -17.95 7.27
N CYS A 49 4.88 -19.08 7.31
CA CYS A 49 4.63 -20.16 6.37
C CYS A 49 3.41 -21.00 6.78
N ASN A 50 2.41 -21.06 5.91
CA ASN A 50 1.17 -21.82 6.12
C ASN A 50 1.34 -23.35 6.01
N PHE A 51 2.53 -23.84 5.65
CA PHE A 51 2.77 -25.23 5.30
C PHE A 51 3.82 -25.94 6.16
N SER A 52 3.66 -27.26 6.27
CA SER A 52 4.64 -28.21 6.83
C SER A 52 4.97 -29.29 5.79
N PRO A 53 6.26 -29.51 5.41
CA PRO A 53 7.43 -28.71 5.80
C PRO A 53 7.35 -27.24 5.31
N THR A 54 8.13 -26.34 5.91
CA THR A 54 8.16 -24.93 5.48
C THR A 54 8.61 -24.79 4.03
N CYS A 55 8.24 -23.71 3.33
CA CYS A 55 8.66 -23.49 1.94
C CYS A 55 10.19 -23.61 1.73
N SER A 56 10.99 -23.16 2.68
CA SER A 56 12.46 -23.29 2.66
C SER A 56 12.94 -24.74 2.85
N GLN A 57 12.30 -25.51 3.73
CA GLN A 57 12.61 -26.94 3.92
C GLN A 57 12.13 -27.77 2.73
N PHE A 58 10.95 -27.45 2.20
CA PHE A 58 10.40 -28.03 0.99
C PHE A 58 11.36 -27.80 -0.18
N SER A 59 11.85 -26.58 -0.39
CA SER A 59 12.81 -26.25 -1.44
C SER A 59 14.07 -27.09 -1.35
N ARG A 60 14.62 -27.20 -0.13
CA ARG A 60 15.81 -28.02 0.13
C ARG A 60 15.57 -29.50 -0.16
N GLN A 61 14.45 -30.05 0.28
CA GLN A 61 14.08 -31.45 0.04
C GLN A 61 13.84 -31.70 -1.46
N ALA A 62 13.17 -30.78 -2.16
CA ALA A 62 12.88 -30.90 -3.58
C ALA A 62 14.15 -30.85 -4.44
N ILE A 63 15.07 -29.93 -4.17
CA ILE A 63 16.34 -29.81 -4.90
C ILE A 63 17.24 -31.03 -4.63
N ASN A 64 17.35 -31.47 -3.38
CA ASN A 64 18.19 -32.63 -3.03
C ASN A 64 17.63 -33.95 -3.57
N ARG A 65 16.30 -34.09 -3.66
CA ARG A 65 15.65 -35.33 -4.09
C ARG A 65 15.45 -35.42 -5.60
N TYR A 66 15.11 -34.31 -6.26
CA TYR A 66 14.70 -34.27 -7.67
C TYR A 66 15.65 -33.50 -8.59
N GLY A 67 16.73 -32.95 -8.05
CA GLY A 67 17.72 -32.15 -8.79
C GLY A 67 17.37 -30.65 -8.83
N PHE A 68 18.36 -29.82 -9.17
CA PHE A 68 18.27 -28.36 -9.07
C PHE A 68 17.12 -27.75 -9.89
N LEU A 69 16.99 -28.10 -11.17
CA LEU A 69 15.97 -27.52 -12.06
C LEU A 69 14.56 -27.94 -11.65
N THR A 70 14.33 -29.24 -11.41
CA THR A 70 13.04 -29.77 -10.98
C THR A 70 12.66 -29.21 -9.61
N GLY A 71 13.61 -29.19 -8.67
CA GLY A 71 13.42 -28.63 -7.34
C GLY A 71 13.10 -27.14 -7.37
N LEU A 72 13.70 -26.36 -8.28
CA LEU A 72 13.38 -24.95 -8.47
C LEU A 72 11.94 -24.74 -8.95
N ILE A 73 11.49 -25.51 -9.94
CA ILE A 73 10.12 -25.42 -10.46
C ILE A 73 9.12 -25.75 -9.35
N MET A 74 9.36 -26.85 -8.62
CA MET A 74 8.52 -27.25 -7.48
C MET A 74 8.52 -26.18 -6.37
N THR A 75 9.67 -25.55 -6.11
CA THR A 75 9.78 -24.47 -5.12
C THR A 75 9.00 -23.22 -5.55
N ALA A 76 9.08 -22.83 -6.82
CA ALA A 76 8.38 -21.67 -7.34
C ALA A 76 6.85 -21.83 -7.23
N ASP A 77 6.34 -22.99 -7.65
CA ASP A 77 4.95 -23.37 -7.49
C ASP A 77 4.51 -23.31 -6.01
N ARG A 78 5.34 -23.85 -5.12
CA ARG A 78 5.09 -23.84 -3.68
C ARG A 78 4.96 -22.43 -3.09
N LEU A 79 5.82 -21.51 -3.49
CA LEU A 79 5.83 -20.14 -3.00
C LEU A 79 4.57 -19.37 -3.44
N GLN A 80 4.10 -19.59 -4.67
CA GLN A 80 2.86 -18.97 -5.15
C GLN A 80 1.65 -19.40 -4.32
N ARG A 81 1.60 -20.68 -3.91
CA ARG A 81 0.53 -21.23 -3.06
C ARG A 81 0.66 -20.83 -1.59
N CYS A 82 1.81 -20.35 -1.12
CA CYS A 82 2.05 -20.01 0.28
C CYS A 82 1.55 -18.60 0.65
N ASN A 83 0.23 -18.45 0.69
CA ASN A 83 -0.46 -17.24 1.14
C ASN A 83 -1.75 -17.62 1.93
N PRO A 84 -2.43 -16.68 2.62
CA PRO A 84 -3.59 -17.00 3.46
C PRO A 84 -4.75 -17.74 2.75
N SER A 85 -4.90 -17.57 1.43
CA SER A 85 -5.96 -18.26 0.66
C SER A 85 -5.77 -19.78 0.59
N ALA A 86 -4.56 -20.30 0.88
CA ALA A 86 -4.28 -21.74 0.89
C ALA A 86 -5.20 -22.53 1.83
N TRP A 87 -5.62 -21.91 2.94
CA TRP A 87 -6.50 -22.51 3.95
C TRP A 87 -7.89 -22.84 3.41
N GLN A 88 -8.37 -22.10 2.41
CA GLN A 88 -9.67 -22.36 1.78
C GLN A 88 -9.70 -23.68 1.00
N TYR A 89 -8.53 -24.20 0.61
CA TYR A 89 -8.39 -25.44 -0.15
C TYR A 89 -8.11 -26.67 0.73
N LEU A 90 -8.13 -26.51 2.06
CA LEU A 90 -8.01 -27.61 3.00
C LEU A 90 -9.25 -28.53 2.89
N GLY A 91 -9.02 -29.83 2.68
CA GLY A 91 -10.07 -30.82 2.46
C GLY A 91 -10.45 -31.06 1.00
N ALA A 92 -10.14 -30.13 0.09
CA ALA A 92 -10.36 -30.29 -1.36
C ALA A 92 -9.07 -30.61 -2.12
N TYR A 93 -8.00 -29.84 -1.85
CA TYR A 93 -6.71 -29.98 -2.52
C TYR A 93 -5.62 -30.48 -1.57
N TYR A 94 -5.61 -29.97 -0.33
CA TYR A 94 -4.68 -30.37 0.73
C TYR A 94 -5.34 -31.29 1.74
N PHE A 95 -4.70 -32.41 2.06
CA PHE A 95 -5.23 -33.41 2.97
C PHE A 95 -4.39 -33.48 4.24
N GLY A 96 -4.98 -33.03 5.34
CA GLY A 96 -4.39 -33.13 6.67
C GLY A 96 -3.53 -31.93 7.07
N LEU A 97 -3.30 -31.85 8.38
CA LEU A 97 -2.46 -30.86 9.03
C LEU A 97 -1.30 -31.57 9.72
N ARG A 98 -0.15 -30.90 9.77
CA ARG A 98 1.01 -31.31 10.55
C ARG A 98 1.58 -30.08 11.26
N ASP A 99 1.70 -30.16 12.58
CA ASP A 99 2.17 -29.06 13.43
C ASP A 99 1.40 -27.75 13.19
N THR A 100 0.05 -27.85 13.21
CA THR A 100 -0.91 -26.75 12.93
C THR A 100 -0.75 -26.05 11.57
N ARG A 101 -0.05 -26.67 10.61
CA ARG A 101 0.13 -26.17 9.25
C ARG A 101 -0.38 -27.16 8.22
N ILE A 102 -0.67 -26.69 7.02
CA ILE A 102 -1.12 -27.53 5.91
C ILE A 102 0.01 -28.49 5.52
N PHE A 103 -0.26 -29.80 5.51
CA PHE A 103 0.75 -30.81 5.19
C PHE A 103 0.88 -30.99 3.67
N ASP A 104 2.03 -30.65 3.10
CA ASP A 104 2.29 -30.78 1.65
C ASP A 104 3.79 -31.05 1.39
N PRO A 105 4.24 -32.31 1.48
CA PRO A 105 5.63 -32.68 1.28
C PRO A 105 5.98 -32.77 -0.22
N PRO A 106 7.26 -32.66 -0.63
CA PRO A 106 7.66 -32.64 -2.04
C PRO A 106 7.22 -33.86 -2.86
N GLU A 107 7.00 -35.00 -2.21
CA GLU A 107 6.51 -36.24 -2.82
C GLU A 107 5.08 -36.12 -3.33
N ASN A 108 4.27 -35.22 -2.75
CA ASN A 108 2.88 -34.99 -3.14
C ASN A 108 2.73 -34.01 -4.30
N HIS A 109 3.83 -33.48 -4.84
CA HIS A 109 3.79 -32.51 -5.92
C HIS A 109 3.26 -33.14 -7.22
N TYR A 110 2.34 -32.46 -7.90
CA TYR A 110 1.63 -32.97 -9.08
C TYR A 110 2.56 -33.37 -10.25
N LEU A 111 3.74 -32.75 -10.34
CA LEU A 111 4.78 -33.12 -11.32
C LEU A 111 5.30 -34.56 -11.12
N LEU A 112 5.02 -35.19 -9.97
CA LEU A 112 5.56 -36.49 -9.57
C LEU A 112 4.46 -37.50 -9.17
N ALA A 113 3.22 -37.06 -8.91
CA ALA A 113 2.18 -37.91 -8.35
C ALA A 113 1.41 -38.73 -9.40
N ALA A 114 1.43 -40.05 -9.23
CA ALA A 114 0.43 -41.00 -9.73
C ALA A 114 -0.93 -40.77 -9.02
N PRO A 115 -2.07 -41.34 -9.49
CA PRO A 115 -3.41 -40.95 -9.01
C PRO A 115 -3.59 -41.15 -7.49
N LYS A 116 -4.30 -40.21 -6.85
CA LYS A 116 -4.52 -40.16 -5.40
C LYS A 116 -5.38 -41.35 -4.91
N PRO A 117 -5.13 -41.89 -3.70
CA PRO A 117 -5.93 -42.96 -3.10
C PRO A 117 -7.36 -42.50 -2.76
N ASP A 118 -8.31 -43.44 -2.81
CA ASP A 118 -9.75 -43.24 -2.58
C ASP A 118 -10.06 -42.78 -1.13
N LEU A 119 -10.92 -41.75 -1.03
CA LEU A 119 -11.28 -40.99 0.17
C LEU A 119 -12.47 -41.57 0.94
N SER A 120 -12.99 -42.73 0.54
CA SER A 120 -14.10 -43.42 1.23
C SER A 120 -13.79 -43.85 2.68
N ALA A 121 -12.52 -43.84 3.11
CA ALA A 121 -12.08 -44.36 4.41
C ALA A 121 -11.99 -43.33 5.56
N MET A 122 -12.26 -42.04 5.35
CA MET A 122 -12.01 -40.99 6.38
C MET A 122 -13.26 -40.19 6.83
N ASN A 123 -14.43 -40.84 6.91
CA ASN A 123 -15.61 -40.23 7.51
C ASN A 123 -15.73 -40.56 9.01
N GLY A 124 -15.25 -39.66 9.85
CA GLY A 124 -15.46 -39.76 11.29
C GLY A 124 -15.05 -38.48 11.99
N HIS A 125 -15.82 -37.40 11.82
CA HIS A 125 -16.01 -36.28 12.76
C HIS A 125 -16.80 -35.16 12.06
N LYS A 126 -18.10 -35.40 11.85
CA LYS A 126 -19.05 -34.33 11.53
C LYS A 126 -19.61 -33.81 12.85
N LEU A 127 -19.28 -32.56 13.17
CA LEU A 127 -19.57 -31.89 14.44
C LEU A 127 -21.07 -31.84 14.77
N ARG A 128 -21.37 -32.28 15.99
CA ARG A 128 -22.67 -32.26 16.67
C ARG A 128 -22.87 -30.91 17.37
N VAL A 129 -23.17 -29.85 16.63
CA VAL A 129 -23.43 -28.50 17.20
C VAL A 129 -24.83 -27.97 16.87
N GLU A 130 -25.59 -28.62 15.98
CA GLU A 130 -26.87 -28.06 15.51
C GLU A 130 -28.09 -28.31 16.42
N ILE A 131 -27.99 -29.06 17.52
CA ILE A 131 -29.19 -29.54 18.24
C ILE A 131 -29.56 -28.72 19.49
N GLU A 132 -28.70 -27.84 20.01
CA GLU A 132 -29.00 -27.10 21.26
C GLU A 132 -29.51 -25.67 21.06
N ALA A 133 -29.35 -25.07 19.87
CA ALA A 133 -29.73 -23.67 19.62
C ALA A 133 -31.25 -23.43 19.51
N GLU A 134 -32.05 -24.49 19.39
CA GLU A 134 -33.47 -24.35 19.06
C GLU A 134 -34.39 -24.28 20.29
N LYS A 135 -33.87 -24.58 21.50
CA LYS A 135 -34.68 -24.65 22.74
C LYS A 135 -34.72 -23.38 23.59
N SER A 136 -33.98 -22.32 23.27
CA SER A 136 -33.90 -21.10 24.09
C SER A 136 -34.62 -19.87 23.49
N ARG A 137 -35.54 -20.05 22.54
CA ARG A 137 -36.19 -18.93 21.80
C ARG A 137 -37.35 -18.22 22.52
N SER A 138 -37.62 -18.50 23.79
CA SER A 138 -38.69 -17.80 24.53
C SER A 138 -38.10 -16.82 25.56
N ALA A 139 -38.19 -15.53 25.22
CA ALA A 139 -37.79 -14.31 25.94
C ALA A 139 -36.49 -13.67 25.43
N ILE A 140 -36.61 -12.48 24.81
CA ILE A 140 -35.47 -11.59 24.57
C ILE A 140 -34.95 -11.20 25.96
N PRO A 141 -33.72 -11.58 26.36
CA PRO A 141 -33.28 -11.49 27.75
C PRO A 141 -33.27 -10.06 28.31
N CYS A 142 -33.22 -9.03 27.44
CA CYS A 142 -33.16 -7.62 27.82
C CYS A 142 -33.92 -6.73 26.79
N PRO A 143 -35.24 -6.51 26.93
CA PRO A 143 -36.00 -5.67 25.99
C PRO A 143 -35.52 -4.21 25.97
N TRP A 144 -35.10 -3.69 27.12
CA TRP A 144 -34.58 -2.32 27.28
C TRP A 144 -33.31 -2.05 26.45
N LEU A 145 -32.53 -3.10 26.12
CA LEU A 145 -31.34 -2.97 25.28
C LEU A 145 -31.68 -2.50 23.86
N PHE A 146 -32.89 -2.78 23.40
CA PHE A 146 -33.38 -2.42 22.06
C PHE A 146 -34.18 -1.12 22.05
N GLU A 147 -34.25 -0.39 23.17
CA GLU A 147 -34.84 0.94 23.19
C GLU A 147 -34.00 1.91 22.33
N PRO A 148 -34.63 2.73 21.46
CA PRO A 148 -33.91 3.63 20.55
C PRO A 148 -32.86 4.50 21.24
N VAL A 149 -33.13 5.01 22.44
CA VAL A 149 -32.18 5.84 23.19
C VAL A 149 -30.92 5.05 23.58
N ASN A 150 -31.09 3.80 24.02
CA ASN A 150 -29.96 2.95 24.39
C ASN A 150 -29.15 2.52 23.15
N VAL A 151 -29.83 2.20 22.05
CA VAL A 151 -29.19 1.89 20.77
C VAL A 151 -28.41 3.10 20.25
N GLN A 152 -28.96 4.31 20.37
CA GLN A 152 -28.27 5.54 19.99
C GLN A 152 -27.00 5.76 20.83
N ASN A 153 -27.12 5.72 22.16
CA ASN A 153 -25.98 5.91 23.06
C ASN A 153 -24.85 4.89 22.78
N PHE A 154 -25.23 3.63 22.49
CA PHE A 154 -24.28 2.59 22.13
C PHE A 154 -23.64 2.84 20.75
N ALA A 155 -24.41 3.25 19.75
CA ALA A 155 -23.89 3.62 18.43
C ALA A 155 -22.90 4.80 18.53
N ASP A 156 -23.24 5.83 19.30
CA ASP A 156 -22.39 7.00 19.54
C ASP A 156 -21.10 6.62 20.29
N TYR A 157 -21.19 5.71 21.26
CA TYR A 157 -20.02 5.16 21.94
C TYR A 157 -19.09 4.41 20.96
N LEU A 158 -19.63 3.54 20.11
CA LEU A 158 -18.84 2.81 19.11
C LEU A 158 -18.18 3.77 18.11
N PHE A 159 -18.92 4.78 17.65
CA PHE A 159 -18.40 5.79 16.73
C PHE A 159 -17.24 6.56 17.35
N ASN A 160 -17.39 7.03 18.59
CA ASN A 160 -16.34 7.75 19.32
C ASN A 160 -15.14 6.83 19.66
N SER A 161 -15.39 5.53 19.81
CA SER A 161 -14.35 4.50 19.99
C SER A 161 -13.66 4.10 18.68
N HIS A 162 -13.99 4.76 17.56
CA HIS A 162 -13.45 4.51 16.22
C HIS A 162 -13.79 3.12 15.64
N ASP A 163 -14.82 2.45 16.18
CA ASP A 163 -15.36 1.20 15.64
C ASP A 163 -16.49 1.52 14.64
N PHE A 164 -16.11 2.14 13.52
CA PHE A 164 -17.06 2.72 12.56
C PHE A 164 -17.95 1.68 11.86
N GLU A 165 -17.44 0.47 11.63
CA GLU A 165 -18.21 -0.60 10.99
C GLU A 165 -19.38 -1.02 11.89
N ARG A 166 -19.12 -1.26 13.19
CA ARG A 166 -20.17 -1.62 14.15
C ARG A 166 -21.06 -0.44 14.49
N ALA A 167 -20.50 0.76 14.60
CA ALA A 167 -21.29 1.98 14.77
C ALA A 167 -22.31 2.14 13.64
N CYS A 168 -21.89 1.93 12.38
CA CYS A 168 -22.79 1.97 11.23
C CYS A 168 -23.92 0.93 11.33
N ALA A 169 -23.62 -0.29 11.78
CA ALA A 169 -24.62 -1.32 12.00
C ALA A 169 -25.65 -0.93 13.07
N GLU A 170 -25.20 -0.32 14.17
CA GLU A 170 -26.10 0.17 15.23
C GLU A 170 -26.90 1.40 14.80
N TYR A 171 -26.34 2.31 14.00
CA TYR A 171 -27.13 3.40 13.41
C TYR A 171 -28.17 2.91 12.40
N LYS A 172 -27.86 1.87 11.60
CA LYS A 172 -28.87 1.20 10.75
C LYS A 172 -29.99 0.61 11.60
N ARG A 173 -29.66 -0.02 12.72
CA ARG A 173 -30.64 -0.55 13.68
C ARG A 173 -31.48 0.58 14.27
N LEU A 174 -30.85 1.68 14.70
CA LEU A 174 -31.53 2.86 15.23
C LEU A 174 -32.54 3.44 14.22
N TYR A 175 -32.13 3.55 12.95
CA TYR A 175 -32.98 4.00 11.85
C TYR A 175 -34.21 3.10 11.67
N PHE A 176 -34.03 1.78 11.78
CA PHE A 176 -35.10 0.81 11.63
C PHE A 176 -36.08 0.82 12.83
N LEU A 177 -35.56 0.87 14.06
CA LEU A 177 -36.36 0.78 15.28
C LEU A 177 -37.09 2.08 15.63
N SER A 178 -36.50 3.23 15.30
CA SER A 178 -37.09 4.53 15.65
C SER A 178 -38.32 4.83 14.81
N THR A 179 -39.35 5.42 15.41
CA THR A 179 -40.50 5.99 14.67
C THR A 179 -40.35 7.48 14.42
N ASP A 180 -39.54 8.17 15.23
CA ASP A 180 -39.24 9.60 15.11
C ASP A 180 -38.40 9.89 13.86
N LYS A 181 -38.92 10.75 12.98
CA LYS A 181 -38.24 11.19 11.75
C LYS A 181 -36.91 11.89 12.03
N ARG A 182 -36.79 12.61 13.14
CA ARG A 182 -35.55 13.31 13.52
C ARG A 182 -34.44 12.33 13.86
N ILE A 183 -34.74 11.33 14.68
CA ILE A 183 -33.79 10.26 15.06
C ILE A 183 -33.39 9.45 13.84
N LYS A 184 -34.33 9.14 12.92
CA LYS A 184 -33.99 8.50 11.65
C LYS A 184 -33.00 9.33 10.82
N LYS A 185 -33.20 10.64 10.71
CA LYS A 185 -32.28 11.53 9.99
C LYS A 185 -30.91 11.59 10.65
N TYR A 186 -30.87 11.71 11.97
CA TYR A 186 -29.63 11.65 12.75
C TYR A 186 -28.87 10.35 12.48
N ALA A 187 -29.57 9.20 12.58
CA ALA A 187 -29.00 7.90 12.31
C ALA A 187 -28.45 7.79 10.87
N GLN A 188 -29.19 8.29 9.88
CA GLN A 188 -28.75 8.29 8.48
C GLN A 188 -27.51 9.16 8.25
N LEU A 189 -27.42 10.34 8.87
CA LEU A 189 -26.24 11.20 8.81
C LEU A 189 -25.03 10.51 9.45
N MET A 190 -25.21 9.91 10.62
CA MET A 190 -24.15 9.19 11.33
C MET A 190 -23.72 7.89 10.62
N MET A 191 -24.63 7.21 9.91
CA MET A 191 -24.28 6.13 8.98
C MET A 191 -23.34 6.64 7.88
N GLY A 192 -23.66 7.79 7.28
CA GLY A 192 -22.83 8.44 6.26
C GLY A 192 -21.44 8.81 6.79
N GLU A 193 -21.36 9.38 7.99
CA GLU A 193 -20.09 9.66 8.67
C GLU A 193 -19.28 8.40 8.95
N SER A 194 -19.95 7.32 9.38
CA SER A 194 -19.30 6.04 9.66
C SER A 194 -18.67 5.46 8.39
N TYR A 195 -19.39 5.51 7.27
CA TYR A 195 -18.84 5.09 5.98
C TYR A 195 -17.69 5.98 5.52
N LEU A 196 -17.81 7.30 5.70
CA LEU A 196 -16.77 8.24 5.32
C LEU A 196 -15.49 8.00 6.13
N ALA A 197 -15.61 7.81 7.45
CA ALA A 197 -14.50 7.49 8.33
C ALA A 197 -13.87 6.13 8.00
N ASN A 198 -14.66 5.15 7.56
CA ASN A 198 -14.18 3.86 7.07
C ASN A 198 -13.66 3.88 5.61
N LYS A 199 -13.59 5.06 4.97
CA LYS A 199 -13.18 5.26 3.57
C LYS A 199 -14.05 4.52 2.53
N GLU A 200 -15.28 4.19 2.90
CA GLU A 200 -16.28 3.61 1.99
C GLU A 200 -17.04 4.71 1.23
N PHE A 201 -16.33 5.46 0.39
CA PHE A 201 -16.86 6.68 -0.24
C PHE A 201 -18.15 6.47 -1.04
N LYS A 202 -18.30 5.34 -1.73
CA LYS A 202 -19.52 5.02 -2.50
C LYS A 202 -20.75 4.87 -1.60
N ASN A 203 -20.59 4.17 -0.47
CA ASN A 203 -21.68 3.94 0.49
C ASN A 203 -22.01 5.22 1.24
N ALA A 204 -21.00 6.02 1.60
CA ALA A 204 -21.19 7.36 2.17
C ALA A 204 -21.98 8.26 1.22
N LEU A 205 -21.56 8.34 -0.05
CA LEU A 205 -22.21 9.17 -1.07
C LEU A 205 -23.66 8.77 -1.29
N LEU A 206 -23.93 7.46 -1.41
CA LEU A 206 -25.28 6.93 -1.53
C LEU A 206 -26.14 7.33 -0.31
N THR A 207 -25.61 7.14 0.90
CA THR A 207 -26.33 7.43 2.15
C THR A 207 -26.71 8.91 2.26
N PHE A 208 -25.78 9.83 1.94
CA PHE A 208 -26.06 11.27 1.94
C PHE A 208 -26.96 11.68 0.77
N SER A 209 -26.85 11.03 -0.39
CA SER A 209 -27.71 11.34 -1.54
C SER A 209 -29.19 11.03 -1.28
N ASN A 210 -29.44 9.98 -0.50
CA ASN A 210 -30.77 9.51 -0.11
C ASN A 210 -31.37 10.31 1.07
N LEU A 211 -30.74 11.40 1.53
CA LEU A 211 -31.36 12.30 2.49
C LEU A 211 -32.45 13.13 1.79
N ASP A 212 -33.63 13.19 2.42
CA ASP A 212 -34.74 14.01 1.94
C ASP A 212 -34.33 15.49 1.82
N ASP A 213 -34.62 16.12 0.69
CA ASP A 213 -34.15 17.48 0.37
C ASP A 213 -34.80 18.59 1.23
N SER A 214 -35.84 18.28 2.00
CA SER A 214 -36.59 19.25 2.82
C SER A 214 -35.72 19.82 3.97
N GLY A 215 -35.05 20.95 3.72
CA GLY A 215 -34.26 21.69 4.73
C GLY A 215 -32.84 21.19 4.99
N PHE A 216 -32.41 20.10 4.34
CA PHE A 216 -31.08 19.48 4.54
C PHE A 216 -30.20 19.47 3.29
N ILE A 217 -30.62 20.15 2.23
CA ILE A 217 -29.90 20.19 0.95
C ILE A 217 -28.45 20.67 1.11
N ASP A 218 -28.22 21.65 1.98
CA ASP A 218 -26.90 22.22 2.24
C ASP A 218 -26.02 21.27 3.05
N LEU A 219 -26.60 20.53 4.00
CA LEU A 219 -25.90 19.49 4.75
C LEU A 219 -25.48 18.32 3.85
N LYS A 220 -26.38 17.91 2.95
CA LYS A 220 -26.12 16.91 1.91
C LYS A 220 -24.97 17.36 1.00
N ARG A 221 -25.04 18.58 0.47
CA ARG A 221 -23.95 19.17 -0.36
C ARG A 221 -22.63 19.22 0.38
N TYR A 222 -22.63 19.65 1.65
CA TYR A 222 -21.43 19.74 2.47
C TYR A 222 -20.75 18.37 2.61
N ASN A 223 -21.50 17.34 2.98
CA ASN A 223 -20.96 15.99 3.13
C ASN A 223 -20.53 15.36 1.79
N GLN A 224 -21.25 15.64 0.70
CA GLN A 224 -20.82 15.24 -0.64
C GLN A 224 -19.49 15.90 -1.03
N ALA A 225 -19.32 17.19 -0.73
CA ALA A 225 -18.08 17.90 -1.01
C ALA A 225 -16.89 17.35 -0.21
N ARG A 226 -17.10 16.94 1.05
CA ARG A 226 -16.07 16.22 1.84
C ARG A 226 -15.65 14.92 1.14
N ILE A 227 -16.59 14.16 0.59
CA ILE A 227 -16.29 12.94 -0.17
C ILE A 227 -15.51 13.27 -1.45
N TYR A 228 -15.94 14.27 -2.22
CA TYR A 228 -15.24 14.68 -3.45
C TYR A 228 -13.80 15.14 -3.17
N LEU A 229 -13.56 15.80 -2.03
CA LEU A 229 -12.21 16.15 -1.59
C LEU A 229 -11.33 14.92 -1.33
N GLU A 230 -11.86 13.91 -0.67
CA GLU A 230 -11.13 12.66 -0.44
C GLU A 230 -10.87 11.86 -1.73
N LEU A 231 -11.76 11.96 -2.71
CA LEU A 231 -11.58 11.39 -4.04
C LEU A 231 -10.59 12.17 -4.93
N GLY A 232 -10.13 13.35 -4.49
CA GLY A 232 -9.24 14.22 -5.26
C GLY A 232 -9.96 15.10 -6.30
N GLU A 233 -11.29 15.12 -6.30
CA GLU A 233 -12.12 15.94 -7.19
C GLU A 233 -12.30 17.37 -6.62
N TYR A 234 -11.20 18.10 -6.48
CA TYR A 234 -11.17 19.38 -5.77
C TYR A 234 -12.08 20.46 -6.40
N GLN A 235 -12.16 20.49 -7.72
CA GLN A 235 -13.02 21.44 -8.44
C GLN A 235 -14.51 21.16 -8.21
N THR A 236 -14.92 19.90 -8.32
CA THR A 236 -16.31 19.45 -8.06
C THR A 236 -16.72 19.74 -6.62
N ALA A 237 -15.82 19.48 -5.67
CA ALA A 237 -16.03 19.79 -4.26
C ALA A 237 -16.30 21.29 -4.05
N ARG A 238 -15.45 22.17 -4.62
CA ARG A 238 -15.64 23.62 -4.52
C ARG A 238 -16.94 24.08 -5.15
N GLN A 239 -17.26 23.60 -6.36
CA GLN A 239 -18.53 23.93 -7.03
C GLN A 239 -19.74 23.57 -6.17
N THR A 240 -19.70 22.43 -5.48
CA THR A 240 -20.74 21.99 -4.55
C THR A 240 -20.80 22.89 -3.32
N LEU A 241 -19.64 23.27 -2.76
CA LEU A 241 -19.53 24.13 -1.58
C LEU A 241 -20.04 25.56 -1.82
N PHE A 242 -19.81 26.13 -3.00
CA PHE A 242 -20.31 27.47 -3.35
C PHE A 242 -21.82 27.58 -3.43
N LEU A 243 -22.56 26.46 -3.49
CA LEU A 243 -24.02 26.44 -3.53
C LEU A 243 -24.67 26.48 -2.14
N ILE A 244 -23.88 26.31 -1.08
CA ILE A 244 -24.35 26.27 0.31
C ILE A 244 -24.67 27.69 0.78
N LYS A 245 -25.87 27.87 1.37
CA LYS A 245 -26.37 29.16 1.88
C LYS A 245 -26.57 29.16 3.40
N ASP A 246 -26.62 27.99 4.02
CA ASP A 246 -26.74 27.85 5.48
C ASP A 246 -25.59 28.58 6.20
N THR A 247 -25.96 29.56 7.02
CA THR A 247 -25.03 30.39 7.79
C THR A 247 -24.27 29.58 8.85
N ASN A 248 -24.87 28.51 9.38
CA ASN A 248 -24.22 27.65 10.37
C ASN A 248 -23.08 26.81 9.75
N LEU A 249 -23.19 26.50 8.46
CA LEU A 249 -22.19 25.74 7.71
C LEU A 249 -21.17 26.63 7.00
N LEU A 250 -21.37 27.94 6.95
CA LEU A 250 -20.56 28.86 6.16
C LEU A 250 -19.07 28.81 6.57
N ARG A 251 -18.79 28.79 7.88
CA ARG A 251 -17.42 28.67 8.41
C ARG A 251 -16.76 27.38 7.95
N LEU A 252 -17.44 26.25 8.15
CA LEU A 252 -16.96 24.93 7.73
C LEU A 252 -16.75 24.84 6.22
N THR A 253 -17.63 25.47 5.45
CA THR A 253 -17.57 25.55 3.99
C THR A 253 -16.34 26.31 3.53
N GLN A 254 -16.06 27.48 4.11
CA GLN A 254 -14.87 28.28 3.79
C GLN A 254 -13.57 27.53 4.11
N ILE A 255 -13.50 26.88 5.28
CA ILE A 255 -12.34 26.04 5.65
C ILE A 255 -12.13 24.94 4.60
N LEU A 256 -13.21 24.28 4.19
CA LEU A 256 -13.17 23.17 3.24
C LEU A 256 -12.79 23.62 1.81
N ILE A 257 -13.24 24.80 1.38
CA ILE A 257 -12.79 25.45 0.13
C ILE A 257 -11.30 25.77 0.21
N GLY A 258 -10.84 26.39 1.30
CA GLY A 258 -9.42 26.68 1.50
C GLY A 258 -8.56 25.42 1.48
N TRP A 259 -9.01 24.35 2.15
CA TRP A 259 -8.36 23.05 2.15
C TRP A 259 -8.29 22.45 0.74
N SER A 260 -9.36 22.55 -0.05
CA SER A 260 -9.37 22.05 -1.43
C SER A 260 -8.28 22.70 -2.30
N TYR A 261 -8.02 24.01 -2.15
CA TYR A 261 -6.97 24.69 -2.89
C TYR A 261 -5.58 24.25 -2.45
N PHE A 262 -5.38 24.03 -1.14
CA PHE A 262 -4.12 23.50 -0.63
C PHE A 262 -3.85 22.08 -1.13
N ARG A 263 -4.85 21.21 -1.14
CA ARG A 263 -4.75 19.83 -1.66
C ARG A 263 -4.47 19.80 -3.18
N GLU A 264 -4.90 20.83 -3.90
CA GLU A 264 -4.56 21.05 -5.32
C GLU A 264 -3.18 21.71 -5.52
N LYS A 265 -2.43 21.99 -4.44
CA LYS A 265 -1.14 22.72 -4.45
C LYS A 265 -1.24 24.17 -4.94
N ASN A 266 -2.44 24.75 -4.97
CA ASN A 266 -2.66 26.17 -5.20
C ASN A 266 -2.66 26.93 -3.86
N PHE A 267 -1.46 27.06 -3.29
CA PHE A 267 -1.26 27.63 -1.95
C PHE A 267 -1.72 29.09 -1.81
N ALA A 268 -1.54 29.91 -2.86
CA ALA A 268 -1.92 31.31 -2.83
C ALA A 268 -3.45 31.48 -2.72
N SER A 269 -4.22 30.75 -3.53
CA SER A 269 -5.69 30.78 -3.44
C SER A 269 -6.19 30.21 -2.12
N GLY A 270 -5.58 29.14 -1.62
CA GLY A 270 -5.92 28.56 -0.31
C GLY A 270 -5.74 29.57 0.82
N ALA A 271 -4.56 30.20 0.92
CA ALA A 271 -4.26 31.20 1.94
C ALA A 271 -5.21 32.42 1.86
N MET A 272 -5.59 32.86 0.66
CA MET A 272 -6.50 33.98 0.47
C MET A 272 -7.89 33.72 1.08
N ILE A 273 -8.39 32.47 1.06
CA ILE A 273 -9.68 32.12 1.68
C ILE A 273 -9.62 32.26 3.21
N PHE A 274 -8.47 31.98 3.83
CA PHE A 274 -8.31 32.10 5.28
C PHE A 274 -8.16 33.54 5.76
N ASN A 275 -7.86 34.50 4.88
CA ASN A 275 -7.85 35.92 5.22
C ASN A 275 -9.22 36.45 5.68
N SER A 276 -10.32 35.81 5.29
CA SER A 276 -11.66 36.21 5.76
C SER A 276 -12.08 35.55 7.07
N LEU A 277 -11.26 34.65 7.63
CA LEU A 277 -11.55 33.85 8.83
C LEU A 277 -10.68 34.27 10.03
N THR A 278 -10.44 35.58 10.18
CA THR A 278 -9.43 36.15 11.10
C THR A 278 -9.64 35.90 12.59
N ASP A 279 -10.86 35.50 12.98
CA ASP A 279 -11.24 35.36 14.39
C ASP A 279 -10.65 34.10 15.04
N ASP A 280 -10.12 33.16 14.24
CA ASP A 280 -9.55 31.92 14.73
C ASP A 280 -8.02 31.98 14.73
N SER A 281 -7.44 32.02 15.93
CA SER A 281 -5.98 32.03 16.14
C SER A 281 -5.25 30.88 15.44
N LEU A 282 -5.89 29.72 15.27
CA LEU A 282 -5.31 28.55 14.61
C LEU A 282 -5.31 28.72 13.09
N LEU A 283 -6.40 29.24 12.51
CA LEU A 283 -6.53 29.47 11.07
C LEU A 283 -5.70 30.66 10.59
N ASN A 284 -5.43 31.65 11.45
CA ASN A 284 -4.57 32.79 11.12
C ASN A 284 -3.17 32.37 10.65
N ASN A 285 -2.65 31.25 11.17
CA ASN A 285 -1.35 30.73 10.72
C ASN A 285 -1.37 30.30 9.25
N LEU A 286 -2.53 29.86 8.73
CA LEU A 286 -2.68 29.38 7.35
C LEU A 286 -2.55 30.48 6.31
N ILE A 287 -2.75 31.74 6.69
CA ILE A 287 -2.59 32.92 5.83
C ILE A 287 -1.15 33.04 5.32
N TYR A 288 -0.17 32.66 6.15
CA TYR A 288 1.24 32.72 5.78
C TYR A 288 1.65 31.59 4.83
N PHE A 289 0.80 30.58 4.61
CA PHE A 289 1.08 29.46 3.74
C PHE A 289 0.82 29.74 2.25
N THR A 290 1.34 30.85 1.73
CA THR A 290 1.13 31.29 0.32
C THR A 290 1.96 30.51 -0.70
N GLY A 291 2.95 29.74 -0.25
CA GLY A 291 3.88 29.01 -1.12
C GLY A 291 4.99 29.88 -1.74
N GLN A 292 5.06 31.18 -1.46
CA GLN A 292 6.14 32.05 -1.97
C GLN A 292 7.51 31.68 -1.40
N ASN A 293 7.55 31.20 -0.15
CA ASN A 293 8.78 30.80 0.54
C ASN A 293 9.25 29.36 0.19
N LEU A 294 8.60 28.68 -0.76
CA LEU A 294 8.99 27.34 -1.17
C LEU A 294 10.30 27.38 -1.96
N SER A 295 11.36 26.77 -1.41
CA SER A 295 12.59 26.54 -2.15
C SER A 295 12.32 25.63 -3.35
N LYS A 296 12.59 26.13 -4.56
CA LYS A 296 12.46 25.36 -5.80
C LYS A 296 13.81 25.26 -6.51
N ARG A 297 14.02 24.13 -7.16
CA ARG A 297 15.15 23.83 -8.03
C ARG A 297 14.69 23.86 -9.47
N SER A 298 15.42 24.60 -10.31
CA SER A 298 15.10 24.68 -11.73
C SER A 298 15.49 23.37 -12.41
N ARG A 299 14.53 22.75 -13.11
CA ARG A 299 14.76 21.55 -13.91
C ARG A 299 15.78 21.82 -15.02
N LEU A 300 15.68 23.00 -15.65
CA LEU A 300 16.58 23.41 -16.72
C LEU A 300 18.03 23.56 -16.22
N ILE A 301 18.22 24.27 -15.10
CA ILE A 301 19.56 24.45 -14.51
C ILE A 301 20.15 23.10 -14.09
N SER A 302 19.34 22.23 -13.48
CA SER A 302 19.79 20.87 -13.13
C SER A 302 20.28 20.09 -14.35
N THR A 303 19.51 20.11 -15.44
CA THR A 303 19.89 19.41 -16.68
C THR A 303 21.14 20.00 -17.32
N THR A 304 21.27 21.33 -17.40
CA THR A 304 22.43 21.96 -18.03
C THR A 304 23.71 21.69 -17.25
N LEU A 305 23.64 21.73 -15.91
CA LEU A 305 24.76 21.37 -15.05
C LEU A 305 25.24 19.94 -15.29
N SER A 306 24.33 18.97 -15.34
CA SER A 306 24.68 17.56 -15.61
C SER A 306 25.14 17.29 -17.04
N THR A 307 24.76 18.12 -18.01
CA THR A 307 25.30 18.06 -19.37
C THR A 307 26.75 18.52 -19.43
N ILE A 308 27.13 19.53 -18.65
CA ILE A 308 28.51 20.06 -18.61
C ILE A 308 29.41 19.08 -17.85
N LEU A 309 28.97 18.67 -16.66
CA LEU A 309 29.71 17.74 -15.83
C LEU A 309 28.74 16.73 -15.20
N PRO A 310 28.91 15.43 -15.51
CA PRO A 310 28.14 14.34 -14.91
C PRO A 310 27.91 14.49 -13.40
N GLY A 311 26.66 14.33 -12.98
CA GLY A 311 26.26 14.33 -11.57
C GLY A 311 25.99 15.70 -10.94
N LEU A 312 26.36 16.82 -11.55
CA LEU A 312 26.18 18.14 -10.93
C LEU A 312 24.72 18.53 -10.72
N GLY A 313 23.81 18.18 -11.62
CA GLY A 313 22.38 18.47 -11.50
C GLY A 313 21.72 17.71 -10.34
N GLN A 314 22.14 16.46 -10.12
CA GLN A 314 21.73 15.66 -8.97
C GLN A 314 22.23 16.30 -7.65
N ILE A 315 23.50 16.74 -7.60
CA ILE A 315 24.07 17.45 -6.45
C ILE A 315 23.35 18.77 -6.19
N TYR A 316 23.08 19.56 -7.22
CA TYR A 316 22.29 20.80 -7.14
C TYR A 316 20.89 20.56 -6.53
N SER A 317 20.31 19.39 -6.83
CA SER A 317 19.02 18.96 -6.29
C SER A 317 19.12 18.31 -4.89
N GLY A 318 20.30 18.30 -4.27
CA GLY A 318 20.54 17.73 -2.94
C GLY A 318 20.80 16.22 -2.92
N ARG A 319 20.92 15.56 -4.07
CA ARG A 319 21.15 14.12 -4.21
C ARG A 319 22.63 13.82 -4.48
N LEU A 320 23.46 14.05 -3.45
CA LEU A 320 24.92 13.93 -3.57
C LEU A 320 25.39 12.53 -3.99
N GLY A 321 24.79 11.48 -3.41
CA GLY A 321 25.12 10.09 -3.75
C GLY A 321 24.90 9.76 -5.23
N ASP A 322 23.74 10.14 -5.79
CA ASP A 322 23.41 9.89 -7.21
C ASP A 322 24.29 10.70 -8.16
N GLY A 323 24.69 11.91 -7.74
CA GLY A 323 25.64 12.73 -8.49
C GLY A 323 27.02 12.09 -8.56
N LEU A 324 27.58 11.67 -7.42
CA LEU A 324 28.87 10.98 -7.37
C LEU A 324 28.86 9.66 -8.14
N TYR A 325 27.77 8.89 -8.06
CA TYR A 325 27.61 7.66 -8.83
C TYR A 325 27.65 7.94 -10.34
N SER A 326 26.91 8.95 -10.80
CA SER A 326 26.87 9.34 -12.22
C SER A 326 28.25 9.80 -12.71
N LEU A 327 28.95 10.60 -11.89
CA LEU A 327 30.31 11.06 -12.19
C LEU A 327 31.29 9.90 -12.32
N LEU A 328 31.33 9.00 -11.35
CA LEU A 328 32.25 7.86 -11.36
C LEU A 328 31.97 6.89 -12.51
N THR A 329 30.69 6.60 -12.76
CA THR A 329 30.28 5.70 -13.85
C THR A 329 30.70 6.26 -15.20
N ILE A 330 30.43 7.54 -15.46
CA ILE A 330 30.79 8.16 -16.74
C ILE A 330 32.30 8.36 -16.86
N ALA A 331 32.98 8.77 -15.78
CA ALA A 331 34.43 8.92 -15.80
C ALA A 331 35.12 7.60 -16.14
N THR A 332 34.73 6.51 -15.49
CA THR A 332 35.31 5.17 -15.73
C THR A 332 35.07 4.70 -17.16
N THR A 333 33.84 4.79 -17.69
CA THR A 333 33.57 4.36 -19.08
C THR A 333 34.26 5.26 -20.10
N THR A 334 34.37 6.57 -19.82
CA THR A 334 35.11 7.52 -20.65
C THR A 334 36.60 7.18 -20.69
N THR A 335 37.23 6.92 -19.54
CA THR A 335 38.64 6.52 -19.47
C THR A 335 38.90 5.22 -20.26
N ILE A 336 38.02 4.22 -20.15
CA ILE A 336 38.11 2.98 -20.93
C ILE A 336 37.96 3.26 -22.43
N THR A 337 37.01 4.13 -22.81
CA THR A 337 36.79 4.53 -24.21
C THR A 337 38.04 5.19 -24.79
N LEU A 338 38.64 6.13 -24.06
CA LEU A 338 39.86 6.84 -24.48
C LEU A 338 41.07 5.91 -24.53
N TYR A 339 41.19 4.96 -23.59
CA TYR A 339 42.25 3.94 -23.61
C TYR A 339 42.22 3.10 -24.89
N TYR A 340 41.04 2.65 -25.33
CA TYR A 340 40.93 1.88 -26.56
C TYR A 340 41.13 2.72 -27.83
N TRP A 341 40.78 4.00 -27.79
CA TRP A 341 41.06 4.95 -28.87
C TRP A 341 42.57 5.18 -29.06
N GLN A 342 43.30 5.48 -27.98
CA GLN A 342 44.71 5.84 -28.04
C GLN A 342 45.62 4.67 -28.41
N ASN A 343 45.30 3.45 -27.97
CA ASN A 343 46.16 2.29 -28.17
C ASN A 343 45.87 1.51 -29.46
N ASP A 344 44.94 1.99 -30.30
CA ASP A 344 44.48 1.37 -31.56
C ASP A 344 44.18 -0.16 -31.44
N GLN A 345 43.73 -0.59 -30.25
CA GLN A 345 43.66 -1.99 -29.86
C GLN A 345 42.49 -2.75 -30.52
N SER A 346 41.36 -2.07 -30.75
CA SER A 346 40.17 -2.65 -31.42
C SER A 346 39.08 -1.61 -31.64
N LYS A 347 38.70 -1.37 -32.90
CA LYS A 347 37.57 -0.50 -33.28
C LYS A 347 36.25 -0.98 -32.66
N VAL A 348 36.04 -2.30 -32.55
CA VAL A 348 34.82 -2.88 -31.95
C VAL A 348 34.71 -2.54 -30.47
N LYS A 349 35.79 -2.70 -29.70
CA LYS A 349 35.79 -2.37 -28.26
C LYS A 349 35.57 -0.88 -28.03
N PHE A 350 36.23 -0.04 -28.82
CA PHE A 350 36.00 1.41 -28.79
C PHE A 350 34.51 1.74 -29.03
N SER A 351 33.90 1.22 -30.09
CA SER A 351 32.49 1.50 -30.41
C SER A 351 31.54 1.07 -29.29
N ILE A 352 31.77 -0.10 -28.67
CA ILE A 352 30.95 -0.59 -27.55
C ILE A 352 31.02 0.37 -26.36
N PHE A 353 32.23 0.75 -25.93
CA PHE A 353 32.41 1.62 -24.76
C PHE A 353 32.03 3.08 -25.04
N ALA A 354 32.21 3.57 -26.27
CA ALA A 354 31.73 4.89 -26.69
C ALA A 354 30.19 4.95 -26.64
N PHE A 355 29.51 3.91 -27.15
CA PHE A 355 28.06 3.80 -27.06
C PHE A 355 27.58 3.74 -25.62
N LEU A 356 28.24 2.93 -24.78
CA LEU A 356 27.90 2.82 -23.35
C LEU A 356 28.08 4.14 -22.60
N THR A 357 29.19 4.85 -22.87
CA THR A 357 29.44 6.18 -22.34
C THR A 357 28.33 7.15 -22.74
N GLY A 358 27.94 7.14 -24.01
CA GLY A 358 26.82 7.96 -24.52
C GLY A 358 25.49 7.65 -23.82
N LEU A 359 25.17 6.37 -23.62
CA LEU A 359 23.97 5.95 -22.88
C LEU A 359 23.97 6.46 -21.44
N PHE A 360 25.08 6.29 -20.71
CA PHE A 360 25.19 6.79 -19.34
C PHE A 360 25.11 8.32 -19.29
N TRP A 361 25.70 9.02 -20.26
CA TRP A 361 25.63 10.47 -20.35
C TRP A 361 24.19 10.96 -20.50
N LEU A 362 23.41 10.37 -21.41
CA LEU A 362 21.98 10.68 -21.59
C LEU A 362 21.16 10.34 -20.34
N GLY A 363 21.41 9.18 -19.74
CA GLY A 363 20.77 8.77 -18.49
C GLY A 363 21.02 9.74 -17.34
N ASN A 364 22.23 10.28 -17.23
CA ASN A 364 22.58 11.30 -16.25
C ASN A 364 21.82 12.63 -16.45
N ILE A 365 21.67 13.11 -17.69
CA ILE A 365 20.89 14.32 -17.98
C ILE A 365 19.42 14.11 -17.61
N TYR A 366 18.84 12.97 -17.98
CA TYR A 366 17.49 12.60 -17.58
C TYR A 366 17.36 12.50 -16.06
N GLY A 367 18.29 11.83 -15.38
CA GLY A 367 18.31 11.69 -13.93
C GLY A 367 18.38 13.03 -13.19
N ALA A 368 19.14 14.00 -13.71
CA ALA A 368 19.21 15.36 -13.16
C ALA A 368 17.87 16.10 -13.25
N ASN A 369 17.13 15.93 -14.34
CA ASN A 369 15.79 16.49 -14.51
C ASN A 369 14.83 15.94 -13.44
N ILE A 370 14.85 14.62 -13.25
CA ILE A 370 14.03 13.93 -12.27
C ILE A 370 14.40 14.35 -10.84
N ALA A 371 15.70 14.44 -10.52
CA ALA A 371 16.17 14.89 -9.22
C ALA A 371 15.62 16.28 -8.83
N ALA A 372 15.61 17.23 -9.76
CA ALA A 372 15.08 18.57 -9.52
C ALA A 372 13.55 18.58 -9.36
N ARG A 373 12.82 17.77 -10.15
CA ARG A 373 11.37 17.61 -10.01
C ARG A 373 11.02 17.02 -8.64
N ASP A 374 11.67 15.91 -8.27
CA ASP A 374 11.39 15.19 -7.03
C ASP A 374 11.70 16.06 -5.81
N PHE A 375 12.77 16.88 -5.85
CA PHE A 375 13.04 17.87 -4.80
C PHE A 375 11.89 18.87 -4.66
N ASN A 376 11.38 19.41 -5.76
CA ASN A 376 10.28 20.37 -5.73
C ASN A 376 8.98 19.76 -5.20
N GLU A 377 8.65 18.54 -5.65
CA GLU A 377 7.47 17.81 -5.17
C GLU A 377 7.59 17.49 -3.68
N TYR A 378 8.77 17.08 -3.21
CA TYR A 378 9.03 16.86 -1.80
C TYR A 378 8.83 18.13 -0.96
N GLN A 379 9.36 19.27 -1.40
CA GLN A 379 9.16 20.55 -0.72
C GLN A 379 7.68 20.94 -0.66
N GLN A 380 6.94 20.77 -1.76
CA GLN A 380 5.50 21.05 -1.81
C GLN A 380 4.70 20.12 -0.89
N ASN A 381 5.00 18.82 -0.89
CA ASN A 381 4.27 17.85 -0.08
C ASN A 381 4.57 18.05 1.42
N ASN A 382 5.81 18.36 1.80
CA ASN A 382 6.14 18.72 3.18
C ASN A 382 5.44 20.00 3.63
N TYR A 383 5.29 20.95 2.72
CA TYR A 383 4.55 22.18 2.98
C TYR A 383 3.06 21.90 3.19
N LEU A 384 2.46 21.07 2.33
CA LEU A 384 1.08 20.60 2.47
C LEU A 384 0.87 19.82 3.77
N ALA A 385 1.80 18.95 4.17
CA ALA A 385 1.71 18.18 5.40
C ALA A 385 1.61 19.06 6.66
N LYS A 386 2.35 20.19 6.69
CA LYS A 386 2.24 21.17 7.78
C LYS A 386 0.86 21.83 7.84
N ILE A 387 0.27 22.12 6.68
CA ILE A 387 -1.08 22.68 6.57
C ILE A 387 -2.12 21.64 7.03
N GLU A 388 -1.99 20.39 6.59
CA GLU A 388 -2.85 19.30 6.99
C GLU A 388 -2.80 19.04 8.50
N GLU A 389 -1.62 19.14 9.12
CA GLU A 389 -1.49 19.02 10.58
C GLU A 389 -2.31 20.08 11.33
N ILE A 390 -2.36 21.31 10.81
CA ILE A 390 -3.16 22.40 11.38
C ILE A 390 -4.65 22.12 11.17
N LEU A 391 -5.05 21.78 9.94
CA LEU A 391 -6.46 21.55 9.60
C LEU A 391 -7.06 20.31 10.26
N ASN A 392 -6.28 19.26 10.49
CA ASN A 392 -6.74 18.04 11.17
C ASN A 392 -7.09 18.26 12.65
N ARG A 393 -6.67 19.39 13.25
CA ARG A 393 -7.08 19.78 14.61
C ARG A 393 -8.50 20.36 14.66
N ILE A 394 -9.10 20.63 13.51
CA ILE A 394 -10.44 21.20 13.38
C ILE A 394 -11.42 20.08 13.11
N ASP A 395 -12.49 20.00 13.90
CA ASP A 395 -13.60 19.09 13.58
C ASP A 395 -14.38 19.64 12.39
N LEU A 396 -14.25 18.96 11.25
CA LEU A 396 -14.95 19.28 10.00
C LEU A 396 -16.28 18.51 9.87
N LYS A 397 -16.62 17.68 10.86
CA LYS A 397 -17.95 17.08 10.94
C LYS A 397 -18.96 18.15 11.37
N PRO A 398 -20.07 18.35 10.64
CA PRO A 398 -21.13 19.21 11.10
C PRO A 398 -21.73 18.69 12.41
N ASN A 399 -22.17 19.60 13.27
CA ASN A 399 -22.92 19.21 14.47
C ASN A 399 -24.30 18.71 14.05
N TYR A 400 -24.63 17.43 14.30
CA TYR A 400 -25.95 16.87 14.04
C TYR A 400 -26.86 16.81 15.28
N GLN A 401 -26.34 17.17 16.46
CA GLN A 401 -27.05 17.05 17.72
C GLN A 401 -28.30 17.95 17.78
N PHE A 402 -28.35 19.02 16.97
CA PHE A 402 -29.52 19.90 16.87
C PHE A 402 -30.80 19.15 16.44
N LEU A 403 -30.66 17.99 15.78
CA LEU A 403 -31.79 17.13 15.42
C LEU A 403 -32.42 16.43 16.63
N LEU A 404 -31.71 16.36 17.76
CA LEU A 404 -32.12 15.62 18.95
C LEU A 404 -32.65 16.55 20.06
N THR A 405 -32.43 17.87 19.97
CA THR A 405 -32.70 18.85 21.03
C THR A 405 -33.86 19.81 20.74
N GLN A 406 -34.47 19.72 19.57
CA GLN A 406 -35.72 20.42 19.18
C GLN A 406 -36.79 19.37 18.97
#